data_AF-A0A645ANW9-F1
#
_entry.id   AF-A0A645ANW9-F1
#
_cell.length_a   1.000
_cell.length_b   1.000
_cell.length_c   1.000
_cell.angle_alpha   90.00
_cell.angle_beta   90.00
_cell.angle_gamma   90.00
#
_symmetry.space_group_name_H-M   'P 1'
#
loop_
_entity.id
_entity.type
_entity.pdbx_description
1 polymer ?
#
loop_
_entity_poly.entity_id
_entity_poly.type
_entity_poly.pdbx_seq_one_letter_code
_entity_poly.pdbx_strand_id
1 'polypeptide(L)'
;MQDFDSAQVFAYENYKKNKDNLYSMQAYFDCLTELKERTFQQSKDINDILASVKRQHNVTPTPFYYQIMAKHEAFIEGDKDEAIRYIREGIQKFSHSMYLVRDKFDIYKKYNDIMGMREAIEELNSCVRDLAYKGAYVSRKALLDLYEGKSTNSVCAFLREQGGFSERNISNILKKANKLEI
;
A
#
# COMPACT_ATOMS: atom_id res chain seq x y z
N MET A 1 -4.96 -16.24 9.11
CA MET A 1 -3.58 -16.32 9.64
C MET A 1 -2.74 -17.15 8.67
N GLN A 2 -3.11 -18.40 8.38
CA GLN A 2 -2.42 -19.28 7.41
C GLN A 2 -2.05 -18.63 6.05
N ASP A 3 -2.97 -17.94 5.37
CA ASP A 3 -2.65 -17.32 4.06
C ASP A 3 -1.56 -16.22 4.15
N PHE A 4 -1.54 -15.47 5.25
CA PHE A 4 -0.56 -14.40 5.46
C PHE A 4 0.82 -14.99 5.74
N ASP A 5 0.86 -16.04 6.55
CA ASP A 5 2.10 -16.76 6.86
C ASP A 5 2.69 -17.41 5.58
N SER A 6 1.84 -17.98 4.72
CA SER A 6 2.27 -18.52 3.42
C SER A 6 2.75 -17.43 2.46
N ALA A 7 2.05 -16.29 2.38
CA ALA A 7 2.46 -15.18 1.53
C ALA A 7 3.79 -14.56 1.99
N GLN A 8 3.99 -14.43 3.29
CA GLN A 8 5.23 -13.90 3.87
C GLN A 8 6.42 -14.83 3.59
N VAL A 9 6.27 -16.15 3.77
CA VAL A 9 7.32 -17.12 3.45
C VAL A 9 7.68 -17.05 1.97
N PHE A 10 6.69 -17.03 1.07
CA PHE A 10 6.93 -16.94 -0.36
C PHE A 10 7.63 -15.64 -0.77
N ALA A 11 7.20 -14.50 -0.21
CA ALA A 11 7.83 -13.21 -0.47
C ALA A 11 9.29 -13.17 0.02
N TYR A 12 9.54 -13.74 1.20
CA TYR A 12 10.88 -13.87 1.77
C TYR A 12 11.79 -14.74 0.89
N GLU A 13 11.33 -15.91 0.47
CA GLU A 13 12.10 -16.83 -0.39
C GLU A 13 12.46 -16.17 -1.72
N ASN A 14 11.52 -15.46 -2.35
CA ASN A 14 11.78 -14.73 -3.59
C ASN A 14 12.79 -13.59 -3.40
N TYR A 15 12.71 -12.86 -2.28
CA TYR A 15 13.70 -11.84 -1.94
C TYR A 15 15.08 -12.46 -1.72
N LYS A 16 15.19 -13.59 -1.00
CA LYS A 16 16.49 -14.25 -0.78
C LYS A 16 17.09 -14.82 -2.07
N LYS A 17 16.25 -15.32 -2.98
CA LYS A 17 16.69 -15.81 -4.29
C LYS A 17 17.23 -14.70 -5.20
N ASN A 18 16.63 -13.51 -5.16
CA ASN A 18 17.09 -12.36 -5.93
C ASN A 18 16.93 -11.05 -5.14
N LYS A 19 17.96 -10.72 -4.37
CA LYS A 19 17.94 -9.57 -3.46
C LYS A 19 17.92 -8.22 -4.15
N ASP A 20 18.33 -8.14 -5.41
CA ASP A 20 18.37 -6.89 -6.19
C ASP A 20 17.10 -6.67 -7.02
N ASN A 21 16.17 -7.64 -7.03
CA ASN A 21 14.90 -7.48 -7.74
C ASN A 21 13.93 -6.58 -6.96
N LEU A 22 13.59 -5.43 -7.53
CA LEU A 22 12.68 -4.44 -6.92
C LEU A 22 11.30 -5.02 -6.57
N TYR A 23 10.76 -5.93 -7.39
CA TYR A 23 9.45 -6.53 -7.13
C TYR A 23 9.51 -7.52 -5.95
N SER A 24 10.57 -8.33 -5.87
CA SER A 24 10.80 -9.21 -4.73
C SER A 24 11.02 -8.42 -3.43
N MET A 25 11.80 -7.34 -3.50
CA MET A 25 11.99 -6.43 -2.36
C MET A 25 10.64 -5.84 -1.93
N GLN A 26 9.85 -5.29 -2.86
CA GLN A 26 8.59 -4.65 -2.54
C GLN A 26 7.58 -5.63 -1.93
N ALA A 27 7.42 -6.82 -2.51
CA ALA A 27 6.50 -7.82 -1.99
C ALA A 27 6.86 -8.23 -0.55
N TYR A 28 8.16 -8.45 -0.28
CA TYR A 28 8.60 -8.81 1.07
C TYR A 28 8.48 -7.63 2.04
N PHE A 29 8.85 -6.43 1.62
CA PHE A 29 8.72 -5.22 2.42
C PHE A 29 7.26 -4.96 2.83
N ASP A 30 6.32 -5.11 1.90
CA ASP A 30 4.89 -4.98 2.18
C ASP A 30 4.44 -5.97 3.27
N CYS A 31 4.91 -7.22 3.25
CA CYS A 31 4.64 -8.17 4.34
C CYS A 31 5.23 -7.68 5.68
N LEU A 32 6.44 -7.14 5.68
CA LEU A 32 7.12 -6.66 6.90
C LEU A 32 6.41 -5.47 7.55
N THR A 33 5.75 -4.62 6.75
CA THR A 33 4.99 -3.46 7.25
C THR A 33 3.69 -3.85 7.99
N GLU A 34 3.17 -5.06 7.74
CA GLU A 34 1.95 -5.57 8.40
C GLU A 34 2.26 -6.31 9.73
N LEU A 35 3.54 -6.55 10.03
CA LEU A 35 3.95 -7.20 11.27
C LEU A 35 3.87 -6.25 12.45
N LYS A 36 3.24 -6.71 13.55
CA LYS A 36 3.21 -5.98 14.83
C LYS A 36 4.61 -5.90 15.45
N GLU A 37 5.36 -7.00 15.38
CA GLU A 37 6.72 -7.11 15.89
C GLU A 37 7.61 -7.73 14.83
N ARG A 38 8.88 -7.33 14.83
CA ARG A 38 9.88 -7.80 13.88
C ARG A 38 11.03 -8.46 14.60
N THR A 39 11.51 -9.57 14.04
CA THR A 39 12.75 -10.20 14.51
C THR A 39 13.95 -9.34 14.11
N PHE A 40 15.09 -9.58 14.76
CA PHE A 40 16.36 -8.93 14.39
C PHE A 40 16.68 -9.09 12.90
N GLN A 41 16.48 -10.29 12.35
CA GLN A 41 16.74 -10.55 10.93
C GLN A 41 15.80 -9.77 10.01
N GLN A 42 14.53 -9.63 10.37
CA GLN A 42 13.56 -8.85 9.59
C GLN A 42 13.89 -7.35 9.61
N SER A 43 14.32 -6.81 10.75
CA SER A 43 14.79 -5.43 10.85
C SER A 43 16.06 -5.21 10.02
N LYS A 44 16.99 -6.19 10.02
CA LYS A 44 18.16 -6.15 9.13
C LYS A 44 17.77 -6.17 7.65
N ASP A 45 16.83 -7.04 7.27
CA ASP A 45 16.37 -7.15 5.89
C ASP A 45 15.68 -5.85 5.41
N ILE A 46 14.94 -5.15 6.29
CA ILE A 46 14.42 -3.80 6.00
C ILE A 46 15.55 -2.84 5.63
N ASN A 47 16.59 -2.76 6.48
CA ASN A 47 17.72 -1.87 6.24
C ASN A 47 18.46 -2.21 4.94
N ASP A 48 18.64 -3.50 4.65
CA ASP A 48 19.25 -3.96 3.40
C ASP A 48 18.40 -3.57 2.19
N ILE A 49 17.07 -3.67 2.28
CA ILE A 49 16.14 -3.23 1.22
C ILE A 49 16.23 -1.72 1.02
N LEU A 50 16.15 -0.92 2.09
CA LEU A 50 16.23 0.55 2.02
C LEU A 50 17.53 1.01 1.35
N ALA A 51 18.66 0.43 1.76
CA ALA A 51 19.95 0.72 1.16
C ALA A 51 19.98 0.34 -0.32
N SER A 52 19.40 -0.81 -0.68
CA SER A 52 19.39 -1.30 -2.06
C SER A 52 18.51 -0.45 -2.98
N VAL A 53 17.28 -0.10 -2.56
CA VAL A 53 16.40 0.76 -3.38
C VAL A 53 17.00 2.16 -3.54
N LYS A 54 17.68 2.69 -2.52
CA LYS A 54 18.40 3.97 -2.62
C LYS A 54 19.56 3.90 -3.62
N ARG A 55 20.39 2.86 -3.54
CA ARG A 55 21.49 2.66 -4.50
C ARG A 55 20.98 2.54 -5.94
N GLN A 56 19.93 1.73 -6.16
CA GLN A 56 19.36 1.54 -7.49
C GLN A 56 18.72 2.82 -8.02
N HIS A 57 18.00 3.58 -7.18
CA HIS A 57 17.41 4.86 -7.57
C HIS A 57 18.45 5.88 -8.03
N ASN A 58 19.62 5.92 -7.38
CA ASN A 58 20.71 6.82 -7.76
C ASN A 58 21.31 6.48 -9.14
N VAL A 59 21.15 5.24 -9.62
CA VAL A 59 21.58 4.82 -10.96
C VAL A 59 20.46 5.04 -11.97
N THR A 60 19.26 4.56 -11.64
CA THR A 60 18.06 4.68 -12.48
C THR A 60 16.90 5.11 -11.58
N PRO A 61 16.45 6.37 -11.66
CA PRO A 61 15.34 6.84 -10.83
C PRO A 61 14.08 6.01 -11.07
N THR A 62 13.49 5.51 -9.98
CA THR A 62 12.24 4.73 -10.01
C THR A 62 11.22 5.24 -8.97
N PRO A 63 9.91 5.04 -9.22
CA PRO A 63 8.88 5.32 -8.23
C PRO A 63 8.96 4.38 -7.01
N PHE A 64 9.54 3.18 -7.17
CA PHE A 64 9.69 2.19 -6.10
C PHE A 64 10.45 2.73 -4.90
N TYR A 65 11.49 3.53 -5.12
CA TYR A 65 12.23 4.20 -4.04
C TYR A 65 11.28 5.02 -3.16
N TYR A 66 10.49 5.91 -3.76
CA TYR A 66 9.55 6.76 -3.05
C TYR A 66 8.47 5.96 -2.31
N GLN A 67 7.96 4.88 -2.92
CA GLN A 67 7.00 3.99 -2.28
C GLN A 67 7.58 3.32 -1.03
N ILE A 68 8.78 2.75 -1.14
CA ILE A 68 9.42 2.03 -0.03
C ILE A 68 9.79 2.99 1.10
N MET A 69 10.39 4.14 0.77
CA MET A 69 10.72 5.15 1.79
C MET A 69 9.46 5.66 2.48
N ALA A 70 8.41 6.01 1.74
CA ALA A 70 7.16 6.49 2.35
C ALA A 70 6.51 5.44 3.25
N LYS A 71 6.51 4.16 2.83
CA LYS A 71 5.98 3.08 3.65
C LYS A 71 6.83 2.81 4.88
N HIS A 72 8.15 2.98 4.79
CA HIS A 72 9.03 2.90 5.96
C HIS A 72 8.63 3.95 7.00
N GLU A 73 8.60 5.21 6.60
CA GLU A 73 8.26 6.31 7.50
C GLU A 73 6.87 6.12 8.13
N ALA A 74 5.86 5.80 7.32
CA ALA A 74 4.50 5.66 7.83
C ALA A 74 4.31 4.38 8.68
N PHE A 75 4.73 3.22 8.19
CA PHE A 75 4.34 1.93 8.78
C PHE A 75 5.36 1.41 9.80
N ILE A 76 6.60 1.87 9.77
CA ILE A 76 7.66 1.44 10.68
C ILE A 76 8.02 2.54 11.68
N GLU A 77 8.36 3.75 11.21
CA GLU A 77 8.77 4.85 12.09
C GLU A 77 7.58 5.60 12.71
N GLY A 78 6.42 5.55 12.05
CA GLY A 78 5.23 6.26 12.50
C GLY A 78 5.18 7.74 12.11
N ASP A 79 6.08 8.21 11.23
CA ASP A 79 6.11 9.59 10.74
C ASP A 79 5.23 9.78 9.50
N LYS A 80 4.08 10.42 9.70
CA LYS A 80 3.13 10.73 8.62
C LYS A 80 3.67 11.79 7.67
N ASP A 81 4.27 12.84 8.21
CA ASP A 81 4.61 14.03 7.43
C ASP A 81 5.78 13.71 6.51
N GLU A 82 6.76 12.97 7.00
CA GLU A 82 7.90 12.51 6.20
C GLU A 82 7.45 11.48 5.14
N ALA A 83 6.54 10.57 5.50
CA ALA A 83 5.96 9.64 4.53
C ALA A 83 5.26 10.39 3.37
N ILE A 84 4.43 11.39 3.69
CA ILE A 84 3.74 12.21 2.69
C ILE A 84 4.74 13.07 1.90
N ARG A 85 5.83 13.55 2.51
CA ARG A 85 6.90 14.26 1.81
C ARG A 85 7.50 13.38 0.71
N TYR A 86 7.87 12.13 1.02
CA TYR A 86 8.39 11.17 0.05
C TYR A 86 7.38 10.88 -1.07
N ILE A 87 6.11 10.66 -0.73
CA ILE A 87 5.04 10.45 -1.73
C ILE A 87 4.92 11.65 -2.67
N ARG A 88 4.88 12.87 -2.14
CA ARG A 88 4.72 14.10 -2.94
C ARG A 88 5.91 14.29 -3.88
N GLU A 89 7.14 14.08 -3.40
CA GLU A 89 8.33 14.13 -4.23
C GLU A 89 8.28 13.07 -5.35
N GLY A 90 7.84 11.86 -5.01
CA GLY A 90 7.63 10.79 -5.98
C GLY A 90 6.60 11.14 -7.04
N ILE A 91 5.43 11.68 -6.66
CA ILE A 91 4.36 12.06 -7.59
C ILE A 91 4.82 13.19 -8.51
N GLN A 92 5.60 14.15 -8.00
CA GLN A 92 6.17 15.22 -8.82
C GLN A 92 7.11 14.67 -9.90
N LYS A 93 7.95 13.67 -9.57
CA LYS A 93 8.89 13.06 -10.53
C LYS A 93 8.24 12.02 -11.44
N PHE A 94 7.21 11.34 -10.95
CA PHE A 94 6.55 10.21 -11.62
C PHE A 94 5.03 10.40 -11.61
N SER A 95 4.56 11.47 -12.26
CA SER A 95 3.15 11.92 -12.24
C SER A 95 2.13 10.91 -12.79
N HIS A 96 2.57 9.90 -13.53
CA HIS A 96 1.72 8.82 -14.04
C HIS A 96 1.69 7.58 -13.12
N SER A 97 2.40 7.60 -11.99
CA SER A 97 2.48 6.46 -11.09
C SER A 97 1.25 6.39 -10.19
N MET A 98 0.23 5.64 -10.63
CA MET A 98 -0.94 5.31 -9.82
C MET A 98 -0.54 4.66 -8.49
N TYR A 99 0.54 3.88 -8.47
CA TYR A 99 1.01 3.21 -7.24
C TYR A 99 1.44 4.17 -6.14
N LEU A 100 1.99 5.35 -6.48
CA LEU A 100 2.32 6.38 -5.48
C LEU A 100 1.07 7.01 -4.90
N VAL A 101 0.07 7.31 -5.72
CA VAL A 101 -1.22 7.86 -5.26
C VAL A 101 -2.00 6.82 -4.45
N ARG A 102 -1.89 5.55 -4.81
CA ARG A 102 -2.43 4.42 -4.04
C ARG A 102 -1.82 4.34 -2.65
N ASP A 103 -0.50 4.42 -2.56
CA ASP A 103 0.21 4.38 -1.28
C ASP A 103 -0.06 5.65 -0.45
N LYS A 104 -0.25 6.82 -1.10
CA LYS A 104 -0.75 8.06 -0.45
C LYS A 104 -2.05 7.82 0.31
N PHE A 105 -3.04 7.18 -0.34
CA PHE A 105 -4.30 6.82 0.30
C PHE A 105 -4.07 5.89 1.50
N ASP A 106 -3.28 4.83 1.30
CA ASP A 106 -3.06 3.82 2.34
C ASP A 106 -2.33 4.41 3.56
N ILE A 107 -1.44 5.39 3.35
CA ILE A 107 -0.80 6.18 4.41
C ILE A 107 -1.84 7.02 5.15
N TYR A 108 -2.65 7.84 4.47
CA TYR A 108 -3.68 8.63 5.15
C TYR A 108 -4.67 7.76 5.93
N LYS A 109 -5.04 6.61 5.37
CA LYS A 109 -5.87 5.60 6.03
C LYS A 109 -5.23 5.08 7.32
N LYS A 110 -3.91 4.87 7.37
CA LYS A 110 -3.20 4.46 8.60
C LYS A 110 -3.41 5.48 9.73
N TYR A 111 -3.44 6.77 9.39
CA TYR A 111 -3.57 7.86 10.35
C TYR A 111 -5.01 8.38 10.52
N ASN A 112 -6.02 7.66 10.00
CA ASN A 112 -7.42 8.07 10.02
C ASN A 112 -7.67 9.48 9.45
N ASP A 113 -6.84 9.92 8.50
CA ASP A 113 -7.00 11.22 7.84
C ASP A 113 -7.98 11.10 6.67
N ILE A 114 -9.27 11.23 6.98
CA ILE A 114 -10.36 11.10 6.01
C ILE A 114 -10.25 12.15 4.91
N MET A 115 -9.78 13.37 5.22
CA MET A 115 -9.60 14.42 4.22
C MET A 115 -8.48 14.07 3.24
N GLY A 116 -7.32 13.63 3.74
CA GLY A 116 -6.25 13.15 2.88
C GLY A 116 -6.64 11.92 2.05
N MET A 117 -7.46 11.02 2.62
CA MET A 117 -8.02 9.89 1.86
C MET A 117 -8.92 10.34 0.71
N ARG A 118 -9.76 11.38 0.90
CA ARG A 118 -10.59 11.96 -0.18
C ARG A 118 -9.73 12.53 -1.30
N GLU A 119 -8.73 13.35 -0.96
CA GLU A 119 -7.80 13.93 -1.93
C GLU A 119 -7.10 12.84 -2.75
N ALA A 120 -6.59 11.80 -2.09
CA ALA A 120 -5.92 10.69 -2.77
C ALA A 120 -6.87 9.89 -3.68
N ILE A 121 -8.15 9.77 -3.34
CA ILE A 121 -9.17 9.12 -4.18
C ILE A 121 -9.45 9.93 -5.44
N GLU A 122 -9.56 11.25 -5.33
CA GLU A 122 -9.77 12.13 -6.48
C GLU A 122 -8.57 12.07 -7.44
N GLU A 123 -7.35 12.11 -6.89
CA GLU A 123 -6.13 11.90 -7.66
C GLU A 123 -6.11 10.52 -8.32
N LEU A 124 -6.43 9.45 -7.58
CA LEU A 124 -6.50 8.09 -8.14
C LEU A 124 -7.50 8.00 -9.28
N ASN A 125 -8.68 8.60 -9.15
CA ASN A 125 -9.71 8.63 -10.18
C ASN A 125 -9.18 9.28 -11.47
N SER A 126 -8.41 10.37 -11.35
CA SER A 126 -7.78 11.03 -12.50
C SER A 126 -6.72 10.16 -13.20
N CYS A 127 -6.12 9.20 -12.48
CA CYS A 127 -5.15 8.24 -13.00
C CYS A 127 -5.80 6.99 -13.62
N VAL A 128 -7.08 6.69 -13.36
CA VAL A 128 -7.77 5.50 -13.89
C VAL A 128 -8.12 5.69 -15.37
N ARG A 129 -7.10 5.59 -16.22
CA ARG A 129 -7.27 5.50 -17.68
C ARG A 129 -7.28 4.06 -18.18
N ASP A 130 -6.79 3.12 -17.36
CA ASP A 130 -6.65 1.70 -17.68
C ASP A 130 -7.56 0.85 -16.79
N LEU A 131 -8.24 -0.13 -17.39
CA LEU A 131 -9.05 -1.14 -16.70
C LEU A 131 -8.23 -1.90 -15.64
N ALA A 132 -6.92 -2.07 -15.86
CA ALA A 132 -6.01 -2.68 -14.90
C ALA A 132 -5.98 -1.95 -13.54
N TYR A 133 -6.31 -0.66 -13.52
CA TYR A 133 -6.27 0.17 -12.32
C TYR A 133 -7.63 0.36 -11.65
N LYS A 134 -8.72 -0.08 -12.30
CA LYS A 134 -10.09 0.02 -11.77
C LYS A 134 -10.22 -0.66 -10.41
N GLY A 135 -9.62 -1.85 -10.24
CA GLY A 135 -9.70 -2.58 -8.97
C GLY A 135 -9.03 -1.85 -7.79
N ALA A 136 -7.89 -1.21 -8.03
CA ALA A 136 -7.20 -0.43 -7.01
C ALA A 136 -8.03 0.77 -6.57
N TYR A 137 -8.61 1.52 -7.52
CA TYR A 137 -9.50 2.64 -7.22
C TYR A 137 -10.78 2.19 -6.49
N VAL A 138 -11.51 1.21 -7.04
CA VAL A 138 -12.78 0.74 -6.47
C VAL A 138 -12.60 0.24 -5.04
N SER A 139 -11.53 -0.51 -4.77
CA SER A 139 -11.25 -1.00 -3.41
C SER A 139 -10.96 0.11 -2.42
N ARG A 140 -10.18 1.15 -2.78
CA ARG A 140 -9.95 2.31 -1.91
C ARG A 140 -11.21 3.16 -1.75
N LYS A 141 -12.02 3.31 -2.80
CA LYS A 141 -13.27 4.06 -2.70
C LYS A 141 -14.24 3.40 -1.73
N ALA A 142 -14.36 2.08 -1.78
CA ALA A 142 -15.11 1.30 -0.81
C ALA A 142 -14.57 1.47 0.63
N LEU A 143 -13.24 1.51 0.81
CA LEU A 143 -12.64 1.78 2.13
C LEU A 143 -12.99 3.19 2.62
N LEU A 144 -12.85 4.22 1.78
CA LEU A 144 -13.23 5.59 2.14
C LEU A 144 -14.71 5.67 2.54
N ASP A 145 -15.59 5.06 1.76
CA ASP A 145 -17.02 5.02 2.04
C ASP A 145 -17.33 4.43 3.43
N LEU A 146 -16.61 3.38 3.86
CA LEU A 146 -16.73 2.83 5.22
C LEU A 146 -16.22 3.80 6.29
N TYR A 147 -15.09 4.49 6.05
CA TYR A 147 -14.53 5.48 6.98
C TYR A 147 -15.42 6.72 7.11
N GLU A 148 -16.20 7.04 6.06
CA GLU A 148 -17.21 8.10 6.07
C GLU A 148 -18.54 7.66 6.73
N GLY A 149 -18.62 6.44 7.24
CA GLY A 149 -19.78 5.92 7.95
C GLY A 149 -20.88 5.34 7.07
N LYS A 150 -20.62 5.05 5.79
CA LYS A 150 -21.58 4.31 4.96
C LYS A 150 -21.71 2.87 5.46
N SER A 151 -22.91 2.33 5.37
CA SER A 151 -23.19 0.98 5.85
C SER A 151 -22.43 -0.08 5.04
N THR A 152 -21.97 -1.13 5.73
CA THR A 152 -21.37 -2.30 5.11
C THR A 152 -22.22 -2.87 3.97
N ASN A 153 -23.55 -2.87 4.12
CA ASN A 153 -24.46 -3.36 3.09
C ASN A 153 -24.40 -2.51 1.81
N SER A 154 -24.37 -1.18 1.95
CA SER A 154 -24.25 -0.27 0.81
C SER A 154 -22.91 -0.46 0.10
N VAL A 155 -21.82 -0.62 0.85
CA VAL A 155 -20.48 -0.83 0.28
C VAL A 155 -20.36 -2.19 -0.41
N CYS A 156 -20.96 -3.25 0.15
CA CYS A 156 -21.04 -4.56 -0.50
C CYS A 156 -21.82 -4.49 -1.82
N ALA A 157 -22.96 -3.80 -1.86
CA ALA A 157 -23.74 -3.62 -3.08
C ALA A 157 -22.91 -2.90 -4.16
N PHE A 158 -22.27 -1.78 -3.80
CA PHE A 158 -21.37 -1.05 -4.67
C PHE A 158 -20.27 -1.96 -5.25
N LEU A 159 -19.56 -2.73 -4.41
CA LEU A 159 -18.48 -3.62 -4.87
C LEU A 159 -18.96 -4.71 -5.83
N ARG A 160 -20.17 -5.25 -5.62
CA ARG A 160 -20.77 -6.26 -6.51
C ARG A 160 -21.17 -5.66 -7.85
N GLU A 161 -21.73 -4.45 -7.85
CA GLU A 161 -22.11 -3.72 -9.06
C GLU A 161 -20.91 -3.39 -9.96
N GLN A 162 -19.72 -3.14 -9.38
CA GLN A 162 -18.52 -2.86 -10.17
C GLN A 162 -18.00 -4.05 -10.98
N GLY A 163 -18.39 -5.28 -10.61
CA GLY A 163 -17.92 -6.53 -11.20
C GLY A 163 -16.46 -6.87 -10.85
N GLY A 164 -16.09 -8.15 -10.92
CA GLY A 164 -14.70 -8.60 -10.76
C GLY A 164 -14.18 -8.73 -9.32
N PHE A 165 -15.03 -8.51 -8.30
CA PHE A 165 -14.70 -8.77 -6.90
C PHE A 165 -15.35 -10.07 -6.43
N SER A 166 -14.54 -11.04 -5.99
CA SER A 166 -15.06 -12.23 -5.32
C SER A 166 -15.56 -11.89 -3.90
N GLU A 167 -16.47 -12.70 -3.35
CA GLU A 167 -16.93 -12.54 -1.95
C GLU A 167 -15.76 -12.57 -0.96
N ARG A 168 -14.68 -13.34 -1.25
CA ARG A 168 -13.44 -13.32 -0.47
C ARG A 168 -12.75 -11.95 -0.51
N ASN A 169 -12.68 -11.31 -1.68
CA ASN A 169 -12.10 -9.97 -1.80
C ASN A 169 -12.94 -8.92 -1.09
N ILE A 170 -14.27 -8.98 -1.19
CA ILE A 170 -15.19 -8.09 -0.48
C ILE A 170 -14.99 -8.25 1.03
N SER A 171 -15.01 -9.48 1.55
CA SER A 171 -14.75 -9.75 2.98
C SER A 171 -13.41 -9.19 3.45
N ASN A 172 -12.35 -9.31 2.65
CA ASN A 172 -11.04 -8.76 2.97
C ASN A 172 -11.02 -7.22 3.02
N ILE A 173 -11.77 -6.54 2.14
CA ILE A 173 -11.91 -5.08 2.18
C ILE A 173 -12.62 -4.65 3.47
N LEU A 174 -13.72 -5.30 3.83
CA LEU A 174 -14.46 -5.00 5.06
C LEU A 174 -13.60 -5.18 6.32
N LYS A 175 -12.84 -6.27 6.39
CA LYS A 175 -11.90 -6.53 7.50
C LYS A 175 -10.84 -5.44 7.65
N LYS A 176 -10.40 -4.81 6.55
CA LYS A 176 -9.42 -3.72 6.59
C LYS A 176 -9.99 -2.43 7.18
N ALA A 177 -11.30 -2.21 7.10
CA ALA A 177 -11.96 -1.10 7.77
C ALA A 177 -12.15 -1.37 9.27
N ASN A 178 -12.52 -2.60 9.65
CA ASN A 178 -12.80 -2.97 11.04
C ASN A 178 -11.56 -3.15 11.93
N LYS A 179 -10.33 -3.12 11.38
CA LYS A 179 -9.09 -3.07 12.18
C LYS A 179 -8.96 -1.78 13.03
N LEU A 180 -9.95 -0.88 13.00
CA LEU A 180 -10.04 0.33 13.81
C LEU A 180 -10.83 0.16 15.13
N GLU A 181 -11.42 -1.02 15.39
CA GLU A 181 -12.11 -1.30 16.66
C GLU A 181 -11.22 -2.05 17.67
N ILE A 182 -9.99 -1.57 17.90
CA ILE A 182 -9.13 -2.04 19.02
C ILE A 182 -8.50 -0.84 19.72
#